data_AF-A0A239I3D4-F1
#
_entry.id   AF-A0A239I3D4-F1
#
_cell.length_a   1.000
_cell.length_b   1.000
_cell.length_c   1.000
_cell.angle_alpha   90.00
_cell.angle_beta   90.00
_cell.angle_gamma   90.00
#
_symmetry.space_group_name_H-M   'P 1'
#
loop_
_entity.id
_entity.type
_entity.pdbx_description
1 polymer ?
#
loop_
_entity_poly.entity_id
_entity_poly.type
_entity_poly.pdbx_seq_one_letter_code
_entity_poly.pdbx_strand_id
1 'polypeptide(L)'
;MPVSQPQMNDRLPHPQLLLSLNALRDRALQAETLNALAFSMANDLYPLLKYRQALVMAQRGEKLELLCVSGLVKPTEDSPYLIWLGRASRWLSKQLPDNSAQWLAREALEPPEDIAQGWAEWWPSGVFCVPVVDAQGQRLGLVLFLMDQPPQEPLIPLLDGLWKTWSYCWAALTVQHKLLGWRPGKRQLLISAVVLCALLLIPVRQTVLAPAEIVSHQAQVVSSPIDGVISQMLVRPNQPVEAGTLLFTLDETTLRNRADVLAKEVAVADAELLAASQRAFDNIQSKSELTLLNGRAQQRRAELDAVRSQLQRTQVTSPAAGVAVFSDPNDWLGKPVVTGERILQVANPKTPAMRIQLPVADAIALEPGAPVTLYLTAYPLSPVQGKVLETSYKAKPTDEGVVAYRLLASVDGESKHARLGLHGTAKLYGDSVMLGYYLLRRPLSAVRAWTGW
;
A
#
# COMPACT_ATOMS: atom_id res chain seq x y z
N MET A 1 74.18 -46.02 -18.10
CA MET A 1 73.87 -45.97 -16.66
C MET A 1 72.39 -45.65 -16.53
N PRO A 2 71.57 -46.55 -15.98
CA PRO A 2 70.13 -46.38 -15.97
C PRO A 2 69.73 -45.36 -14.90
N VAL A 3 68.86 -44.44 -15.30
CA VAL A 3 68.22 -43.41 -14.49
C VAL A 3 67.16 -44.10 -13.62
N SER A 4 67.30 -44.00 -12.30
CA SER A 4 66.31 -44.49 -11.34
C SER A 4 65.01 -43.68 -11.45
N GLN A 5 63.96 -44.31 -11.98
CA GLN A 5 62.59 -43.79 -11.96
C GLN A 5 62.03 -43.83 -10.53
N PRO A 6 61.30 -42.80 -10.06
CA PRO A 6 60.51 -42.92 -8.83
C PRO A 6 59.34 -43.86 -9.10
N GLN A 7 59.26 -44.94 -8.32
CA GLN A 7 58.15 -45.89 -8.34
C GLN A 7 56.88 -45.19 -7.81
N MET A 8 56.03 -44.68 -8.71
CA MET A 8 54.64 -44.33 -8.41
C MET A 8 53.85 -45.62 -8.19
N ASN A 9 53.90 -46.12 -6.95
CA ASN A 9 53.02 -47.19 -6.47
C ASN A 9 52.18 -46.66 -5.31
N ASP A 10 51.63 -45.45 -5.45
CA ASP A 10 50.64 -44.92 -4.53
C ASP A 10 49.32 -45.63 -4.76
N ARG A 11 48.99 -46.58 -3.88
CA ARG A 11 47.65 -47.17 -3.81
C ARG A 11 46.66 -46.04 -3.59
N LEU A 12 45.79 -45.79 -4.58
CA LEU A 12 44.67 -44.86 -4.46
C LEU A 12 43.90 -45.15 -3.14
N PRO A 13 43.51 -44.11 -2.38
CA PRO A 13 42.79 -44.32 -1.12
C PRO A 13 41.48 -45.05 -1.38
N HIS A 14 41.12 -45.97 -0.47
CA HIS A 14 39.91 -46.79 -0.60
C HIS A 14 38.66 -45.90 -0.73
N PRO A 15 37.72 -46.16 -1.64
CA PRO A 15 36.58 -45.26 -1.91
C PRO A 15 35.71 -44.99 -0.67
N GLN A 16 35.63 -45.95 0.25
CA GLN A 16 34.92 -45.77 1.53
C GLN A 16 35.59 -44.73 2.46
N LEU A 17 36.91 -44.58 2.40
CA LEU A 17 37.64 -43.55 3.14
C LEU A 17 37.31 -42.16 2.61
N LEU A 18 37.26 -42.00 1.28
CA LEU A 18 36.88 -40.73 0.67
C LEU A 18 35.43 -40.33 0.98
N LEU A 19 34.51 -41.30 0.96
CA LEU A 19 33.10 -41.05 1.33
C LEU A 19 32.94 -40.65 2.80
N SER A 20 33.69 -41.29 3.72
CA SER A 20 33.65 -40.93 5.14
C SER A 20 34.25 -39.54 5.40
N LEU A 21 35.37 -39.19 4.75
CA LEU A 21 35.94 -37.84 4.82
C LEU A 21 34.97 -36.78 4.26
N ASN A 22 34.29 -37.07 3.15
CA ASN A 22 33.30 -36.15 2.60
C ASN A 22 32.10 -35.97 3.55
N ALA A 23 31.59 -37.04 4.16
CA ALA A 23 30.51 -36.95 5.14
C ALA A 23 30.91 -36.10 6.37
N LEU A 24 32.15 -36.22 6.84
CA LEU A 24 32.67 -35.38 7.93
C LEU A 24 32.76 -33.90 7.55
N ARG A 25 33.17 -33.62 6.30
CA ARG A 25 33.18 -32.27 5.74
C ARG A 25 31.78 -31.67 5.68
N ASP A 26 30.81 -32.43 5.16
CA ASP A 26 29.43 -31.97 4.98
C ASP A 26 28.76 -31.68 6.34
N ARG A 27 29.03 -32.51 7.36
CA ARG A 27 28.56 -32.25 8.75
C ARG A 27 29.15 -30.97 9.34
N ALA A 28 30.44 -30.71 9.10
CA ALA A 28 31.07 -29.47 9.55
C ALA A 28 30.46 -28.23 8.89
N LEU A 29 30.09 -28.31 7.61
CA LEU A 29 29.43 -27.22 6.87
C LEU A 29 27.97 -26.98 7.29
N GLN A 30 27.30 -28.02 7.79
CA GLN A 30 25.91 -27.93 8.28
C GLN A 30 25.80 -27.42 9.73
N ALA A 31 26.91 -27.26 10.45
CA ALA A 31 26.89 -26.80 11.83
C ALA A 31 26.49 -25.32 11.94
N GLU A 32 25.36 -25.03 12.59
CA GLU A 32 24.85 -23.66 12.79
C GLU A 32 25.43 -22.96 14.02
N THR A 33 26.07 -23.71 14.92
CA THR A 33 26.67 -23.17 16.15
C THR A 33 28.04 -23.76 16.42
N LEU A 34 28.88 -23.00 17.13
CA LEU A 34 30.22 -23.44 17.49
C LEU A 34 30.21 -24.74 18.31
N ASN A 35 29.24 -24.90 19.20
CA ASN A 35 29.09 -26.12 20.01
C ASN A 35 28.69 -27.34 19.17
N ALA A 36 27.83 -27.16 18.16
CA ALA A 36 27.46 -28.23 17.23
C ALA A 36 28.66 -28.68 16.38
N LEU A 37 29.46 -27.73 15.90
CA LEU A 37 30.71 -28.02 15.20
C LEU A 37 31.70 -28.76 16.10
N ALA A 38 31.91 -28.29 17.33
CA ALA A 38 32.80 -28.92 18.31
C ALA A 38 32.36 -30.35 18.67
N PHE A 39 31.05 -30.60 18.75
CA PHE A 39 30.52 -31.94 18.98
C PHE A 39 30.84 -32.89 17.82
N SER A 40 30.65 -32.45 16.56
CA SER A 40 30.99 -33.25 15.39
C SER A 40 32.50 -33.55 15.32
N MET A 41 33.35 -32.53 15.56
CA MET A 41 34.81 -32.69 15.63
C MET A 41 35.25 -33.74 16.66
N ALA A 42 34.62 -33.73 17.85
CA ALA A 42 34.98 -34.63 18.94
C ALA A 42 34.51 -36.07 18.74
N ASN A 43 33.39 -36.31 18.04
CA ASN A 43 32.76 -37.64 18.02
C ASN A 43 32.86 -38.34 16.67
N ASP A 44 32.77 -37.60 15.57
CA ASP A 44 32.53 -38.23 14.26
C ASP A 44 33.80 -38.81 13.62
N LEU A 45 34.99 -38.40 14.08
CA LEU A 45 36.26 -38.87 13.53
C LEU A 45 36.73 -40.22 14.11
N TYR A 46 36.06 -40.73 15.15
CA TYR A 46 36.42 -41.98 15.82
C TYR A 46 36.58 -43.19 14.88
N PRO A 47 35.72 -43.41 13.85
CA PRO A 47 35.88 -44.55 12.94
C PRO A 47 37.20 -44.53 12.15
N LEU A 48 37.82 -43.35 11.96
CA LEU A 48 39.05 -43.18 11.20
C LEU A 48 40.31 -43.19 12.07
N LEU A 49 40.28 -42.50 13.21
CA LEU A 49 41.45 -42.35 14.08
C LEU A 49 41.46 -43.32 15.29
N LYS A 50 40.33 -43.91 15.68
CA LYS A 50 40.19 -44.84 16.82
C LYS A 50 40.85 -44.33 18.11
N TYR A 51 40.65 -43.06 18.44
CA TYR A 51 41.15 -42.44 19.66
C TYR A 51 40.36 -42.87 20.91
N ARG A 52 40.98 -42.87 22.08
CA ARG A 52 40.33 -43.17 23.36
C ARG A 52 39.35 -42.07 23.76
N GLN A 53 39.76 -40.82 23.56
CA GLN A 53 38.94 -39.64 23.81
C GLN A 53 39.42 -38.47 22.94
N ALA A 54 38.49 -37.63 22.48
CA ALA A 54 38.81 -36.36 21.83
C ALA A 54 38.35 -35.18 22.69
N LEU A 55 39.14 -34.12 22.70
CA LEU A 55 38.89 -32.88 23.41
C LEU A 55 38.94 -31.72 22.42
N VAL A 56 37.88 -30.93 22.37
CA VAL A 56 37.80 -29.74 21.50
C VAL A 56 37.82 -28.50 22.37
N MET A 57 38.81 -27.64 22.17
CA MET A 57 39.06 -26.47 23.01
C MET A 57 39.07 -25.19 22.18
N ALA A 58 38.43 -24.14 22.68
CA ALA A 58 38.46 -22.80 22.09
C ALA A 58 39.57 -21.96 22.72
N GLN A 59 40.32 -21.24 21.90
CA GLN A 59 41.29 -20.26 22.36
C GLN A 59 40.56 -18.95 22.71
N ARG A 60 40.67 -18.51 23.97
CA ARG A 60 40.19 -17.19 24.43
C ARG A 60 41.34 -16.46 25.13
N GLY A 61 42.03 -15.60 24.39
CA GLY A 61 43.26 -14.96 24.88
C GLY A 61 44.35 -16.01 25.13
N GLU A 62 44.88 -16.11 26.34
CA GLU A 62 45.86 -17.15 26.74
C GLU A 62 45.22 -18.43 27.29
N LYS A 63 43.90 -18.47 27.46
CA LYS A 63 43.17 -19.61 28.04
C LYS A 63 42.61 -20.51 26.92
N LEU A 64 42.65 -21.82 27.16
CA LEU A 64 41.96 -22.82 26.36
C LEU A 64 40.71 -23.28 27.12
N GLU A 65 39.55 -22.94 26.58
CA GLU A 65 38.24 -23.32 27.14
C GLU A 65 37.75 -24.61 26.50
N LEU A 66 37.44 -25.62 27.31
CA LEU A 66 36.91 -26.89 26.82
C LEU A 66 35.47 -26.72 26.30
N LEU A 67 35.26 -26.93 25.00
CA LEU A 67 33.95 -26.90 24.37
C LEU A 67 33.26 -28.26 24.41
N CYS A 68 33.98 -29.34 24.06
CA CYS A 68 33.41 -30.67 23.94
C CYS A 68 34.43 -31.76 24.31
N VAL A 69 33.91 -32.87 24.84
CA VAL A 69 34.62 -34.11 25.12
C VAL A 69 33.87 -35.24 24.41
N SER A 70 34.58 -36.11 23.71
CA SER A 70 33.94 -37.25 23.01
C SER A 70 33.30 -38.23 23.98
N GLY A 71 32.09 -38.71 23.68
CA GLY A 71 31.43 -39.79 24.41
C GLY A 71 30.94 -39.46 25.84
N LEU A 72 31.08 -38.21 26.31
CA LEU A 72 30.62 -37.78 27.63
C LEU A 72 29.85 -36.46 27.54
N VAL A 73 28.88 -36.27 28.44
CA VAL A 73 28.31 -34.94 28.70
C VAL A 73 29.38 -34.12 29.41
N LYS A 74 29.59 -32.86 28.99
CA LYS A 74 30.61 -31.95 29.56
C LYS A 74 30.52 -31.97 31.10
N PRO A 75 31.60 -32.35 31.83
CA PRO A 75 31.57 -32.39 33.29
C PRO A 75 31.32 -30.99 33.86
N THR A 76 30.47 -30.86 34.87
CA THR A 76 29.90 -29.58 35.32
C THR A 76 30.50 -29.01 36.61
N GLU A 77 31.63 -29.54 37.10
CA GLU A 77 32.30 -29.07 38.32
C GLU A 77 33.83 -29.08 38.19
N ASP A 78 34.53 -28.31 39.03
CA ASP A 78 36.01 -28.19 39.12
C ASP A 78 36.68 -29.50 39.57
N SER A 79 36.58 -30.54 38.74
CA SER A 79 37.26 -31.81 39.00
C SER A 79 38.78 -31.64 38.92
N PRO A 80 39.56 -32.40 39.71
CA PRO A 80 41.02 -32.39 39.64
C PRO A 80 41.55 -32.57 38.21
N TYR A 81 40.86 -33.39 37.41
CA TYR A 81 41.14 -33.59 35.99
C TYR A 81 40.99 -32.31 35.16
N LEU A 82 39.93 -31.51 35.34
CA LEU A 82 39.73 -30.29 34.55
C LEU A 82 40.74 -29.19 34.89
N ILE A 83 41.12 -29.07 36.17
CA ILE A 83 42.16 -28.13 36.61
C ILE A 83 43.51 -28.51 36.01
N TRP A 84 43.84 -29.80 36.03
CA TRP A 84 45.04 -30.32 35.36
C TRP A 84 44.97 -30.14 33.85
N LEU A 85 43.84 -30.47 33.22
CA LEU A 85 43.63 -30.36 31.78
C LEU A 85 43.82 -28.92 31.29
N GLY A 86 43.35 -27.93 32.04
CA GLY A 86 43.60 -26.51 31.74
C GLY A 86 45.08 -26.12 31.79
N ARG A 87 45.91 -26.78 32.61
CA ARG A 87 47.38 -26.60 32.64
C ARG A 87 48.05 -27.37 31.50
N ALA A 88 47.72 -28.65 31.33
CA ALA A 88 48.27 -29.53 30.32
C ALA A 88 48.01 -29.02 28.89
N SER A 89 46.76 -28.61 28.59
CA SER A 89 46.39 -28.05 27.29
C SER A 89 47.14 -26.76 26.95
N ARG A 90 47.33 -25.85 27.92
CA ARG A 90 48.13 -24.63 27.72
C ARG A 90 49.60 -24.94 27.46
N TRP A 91 50.15 -25.93 28.16
CA TRP A 91 51.52 -26.38 27.92
C TRP A 91 51.66 -27.04 26.54
N LEU A 92 50.75 -27.93 26.16
CA LEU A 92 50.69 -28.55 24.82
C LEU A 92 50.55 -27.53 23.70
N SER A 93 49.74 -26.49 23.93
CA SER A 93 49.58 -25.37 23.00
C SER A 93 50.92 -24.73 22.63
N LYS A 94 51.87 -24.65 23.57
CA LYS A 94 53.23 -24.10 23.35
C LYS A 94 54.16 -25.06 22.60
N GLN A 95 53.88 -26.36 22.62
CA GLN A 95 54.65 -27.38 21.88
C GLN A 95 54.32 -27.42 20.38
N LEU A 96 53.38 -26.58 19.93
CA LEU A 96 52.91 -26.50 18.54
C LEU A 96 53.17 -25.09 17.96
N PRO A 97 54.43 -24.66 17.77
CA PRO A 97 54.74 -23.31 17.30
C PRO A 97 54.22 -23.04 15.87
N ASP A 98 54.23 -24.06 15.01
CA ASP A 98 53.92 -23.92 13.58
C ASP A 98 52.42 -24.05 13.25
N ASN A 99 51.56 -24.19 14.27
CA ASN A 99 50.11 -24.42 14.10
C ASN A 99 49.75 -25.59 13.17
N SER A 100 50.64 -26.56 13.00
CA SER A 100 50.40 -27.78 12.21
C SER A 100 49.90 -28.94 13.07
N ALA A 101 49.16 -29.86 12.46
CA ALA A 101 48.75 -31.09 13.13
C ALA A 101 49.97 -31.98 13.42
N GLN A 102 50.13 -32.45 14.65
CA GLN A 102 51.31 -33.22 15.07
C GLN A 102 50.98 -34.27 16.12
N TRP A 103 51.66 -35.42 16.01
CA TRP A 103 51.68 -36.46 17.05
C TRP A 103 52.71 -36.11 18.12
N LEU A 104 52.27 -36.09 19.38
CA LEU A 104 53.07 -35.82 20.55
C LEU A 104 53.10 -37.08 21.43
N ALA A 105 54.18 -37.87 21.30
CA ALA A 105 54.43 -39.02 22.15
C ALA A 105 54.86 -38.57 23.54
N ARG A 106 54.29 -39.17 24.60
CA ARG A 106 54.62 -38.83 25.99
C ARG A 106 56.11 -39.02 26.30
N GLU A 107 56.72 -40.06 25.75
CA GLU A 107 58.13 -40.41 25.98
C GLU A 107 59.11 -39.42 25.32
N ALA A 108 58.68 -38.76 24.25
CA ALA A 108 59.49 -37.78 23.51
C ALA A 108 59.41 -36.36 24.10
N LEU A 109 58.72 -36.20 25.23
CA LEU A 109 58.40 -34.91 25.84
C LEU A 109 58.88 -34.82 27.28
N GLU A 110 59.32 -33.62 27.67
CA GLU A 110 59.69 -33.26 29.04
C GLU A 110 58.68 -32.25 29.64
N PRO A 111 57.46 -32.69 29.99
CA PRO A 111 56.50 -31.82 30.66
C PRO A 111 56.93 -31.53 32.11
N PRO A 112 56.51 -30.38 32.68
CA PRO A 112 56.58 -30.12 34.11
C PRO A 112 56.01 -31.27 34.95
N GLU A 113 56.54 -31.45 36.17
CA GLU A 113 56.23 -32.61 37.01
C GLU A 113 54.72 -32.77 37.30
N ASP A 114 54.00 -31.66 37.51
CA ASP A 114 52.56 -31.66 37.73
C ASP A 114 51.76 -32.14 36.50
N ILE A 115 52.24 -31.82 35.29
CA ILE A 115 51.67 -32.30 34.04
C ILE A 115 52.05 -33.77 33.81
N ALA A 116 53.31 -34.14 34.08
CA ALA A 116 53.83 -35.50 33.93
C ALA A 116 53.04 -36.53 34.76
N GLN A 117 52.76 -36.21 36.03
CA GLN A 117 52.02 -37.08 36.95
C GLN A 117 50.57 -37.28 36.49
N GLY A 118 49.83 -36.20 36.22
CA GLY A 118 48.44 -36.31 35.76
C GLY A 118 48.31 -36.93 34.36
N TRP A 119 49.32 -36.80 33.51
CA TRP A 119 49.33 -37.49 32.21
C TRP A 119 49.38 -39.01 32.41
N ALA A 120 50.25 -39.49 33.30
CA ALA A 120 50.35 -40.93 33.60
C ALA A 120 49.07 -41.49 34.22
N GLU A 121 48.31 -40.67 34.95
CA GLU A 121 47.05 -41.07 35.58
C GLU A 121 45.87 -41.10 34.59
N TRP A 122 45.74 -40.08 33.74
CA TRP A 122 44.51 -39.87 32.95
C TRP A 122 44.67 -40.08 31.45
N TRP A 123 45.87 -39.96 30.88
CA TRP A 123 46.10 -39.90 29.44
C TRP A 123 46.93 -41.09 28.91
N PRO A 124 46.75 -41.48 27.65
CA PRO A 124 47.48 -42.58 27.03
C PRO A 124 48.92 -42.18 26.63
N SER A 125 49.59 -43.07 25.90
CA SER A 125 51.00 -42.92 25.49
C SER A 125 51.28 -41.71 24.60
N GLY A 126 50.28 -41.11 23.96
CA GLY A 126 50.45 -39.86 23.23
C GLY A 126 49.16 -39.17 22.83
N VAL A 127 49.32 -37.99 22.26
CA VAL A 127 48.21 -37.14 21.80
C VAL A 127 48.46 -36.64 20.40
N PHE A 128 47.48 -36.81 19.53
CA PHE A 128 47.46 -36.16 18.23
C PHE A 128 46.77 -34.81 18.34
N CYS A 129 47.54 -33.74 18.15
CA CYS A 129 47.10 -32.37 18.31
C CYS A 129 46.81 -31.75 16.95
N VAL A 130 45.62 -31.18 16.77
CA VAL A 130 45.18 -30.50 15.55
C VAL A 130 44.78 -29.06 15.89
N PRO A 131 45.63 -28.07 15.58
CA PRO A 131 45.29 -26.66 15.72
C PRO A 131 44.19 -26.25 14.74
N VAL A 132 43.26 -25.41 15.21
CA VAL A 132 42.23 -24.77 14.38
C VAL A 132 42.62 -23.31 14.23
N VAL A 133 42.84 -22.84 13.00
CA VAL A 133 43.36 -21.48 12.73
C VAL A 133 42.42 -20.68 11.86
N ASP A 134 42.44 -19.36 11.98
CA ASP A 134 41.71 -18.49 11.06
C ASP A 134 42.48 -18.24 9.75
N ALA A 135 41.89 -17.47 8.84
CA ALA A 135 42.52 -17.11 7.56
C ALA A 135 43.80 -16.26 7.72
N GLN A 136 44.04 -15.69 8.90
CA GLN A 136 45.23 -14.89 9.23
C GLN A 136 46.31 -15.73 9.95
N GLY A 137 46.06 -17.02 10.15
CA GLY A 137 46.97 -17.93 10.87
C GLY A 137 46.88 -17.82 12.40
N GLN A 138 45.91 -17.06 12.93
CA GLN A 138 45.68 -16.98 14.36
C GLN A 138 44.94 -18.23 14.85
N ARG A 139 45.43 -18.84 15.94
CA ARG A 139 44.80 -20.02 16.54
C ARG A 139 43.45 -19.66 17.17
N LEU A 140 42.38 -20.25 16.65
CA LEU A 140 41.01 -20.17 17.16
C LEU A 140 40.72 -21.26 18.21
N GLY A 141 41.42 -22.40 18.14
CA GLY A 141 41.20 -23.53 19.03
C GLY A 141 42.21 -24.65 18.83
N LEU A 142 42.05 -25.71 19.62
CA LEU A 142 42.89 -26.90 19.58
C LEU A 142 42.02 -28.14 19.77
N VAL A 143 42.15 -29.11 18.87
CA VAL A 143 41.53 -30.44 18.98
C VAL A 143 42.60 -31.45 19.36
N LEU A 144 42.35 -32.21 20.43
CA LEU A 144 43.28 -33.19 20.97
C LEU A 144 42.66 -34.58 20.87
N PHE A 145 43.34 -35.51 20.21
CA PHE A 145 42.94 -36.91 20.13
C PHE A 145 43.90 -37.75 20.98
N LEU A 146 43.38 -38.33 22.05
CA LEU A 146 44.12 -39.15 23.00
C LEU A 146 44.25 -40.57 22.45
N MET A 147 45.46 -41.04 22.16
CA MET A 147 45.68 -42.32 21.47
C MET A 147 46.85 -43.11 22.08
N ASP A 148 46.81 -44.43 21.97
CA ASP A 148 47.91 -45.30 22.42
C ASP A 148 49.00 -45.50 21.36
N GLN A 149 48.72 -45.13 20.11
CA GLN A 149 49.61 -45.27 18.97
C GLN A 149 49.50 -44.03 18.06
N PRO A 150 50.58 -43.66 17.34
CA PRO A 150 50.51 -42.57 16.37
C PRO A 150 49.50 -42.87 15.26
N PRO A 151 48.87 -41.83 14.68
CA PRO A 151 47.99 -42.01 13.52
C PRO A 151 48.78 -42.59 12.34
N GLN A 152 48.12 -43.39 11.52
CA GLN A 152 48.74 -44.03 10.36
C GLN A 152 49.27 -42.97 9.39
N GLU A 153 50.55 -43.06 9.00
CA GLU A 153 51.22 -42.08 8.12
C GLU A 153 50.44 -41.75 6.83
N PRO A 154 49.83 -42.73 6.12
CA PRO A 154 49.07 -42.44 4.89
C PRO A 154 47.78 -41.65 5.12
N LEU A 155 47.25 -41.64 6.36
CA LEU A 155 45.97 -40.98 6.69
C LEU A 155 46.15 -39.48 6.96
N ILE A 156 47.32 -39.07 7.45
CA ILE A 156 47.59 -37.68 7.87
C ILE A 156 47.39 -36.68 6.72
N PRO A 157 47.94 -36.90 5.51
CA PRO A 157 47.72 -35.97 4.39
C PRO A 157 46.27 -35.92 3.92
N LEU A 158 45.52 -37.04 4.04
CA LEU A 158 44.11 -37.11 3.63
C LEU A 158 43.19 -36.32 4.56
N LEU A 159 43.59 -36.12 5.82
CA LEU A 159 42.83 -35.35 6.80
C LEU A 159 43.06 -33.83 6.70
N ASP A 160 44.09 -33.37 5.98
CA ASP A 160 44.42 -31.93 5.85
C ASP A 160 43.25 -31.08 5.34
N GLY A 161 42.53 -31.59 4.34
CA GLY A 161 41.34 -30.92 3.81
C GLY A 161 40.20 -30.80 4.84
N LEU A 162 40.08 -31.79 5.74
CA LEU A 162 39.09 -31.77 6.82
C LEU A 162 39.46 -30.72 7.87
N TRP A 163 40.73 -30.65 8.29
CA TRP A 163 41.23 -29.64 9.24
C TRP A 163 41.00 -28.21 8.74
N LYS A 164 41.23 -27.97 7.44
CA LYS A 164 40.96 -26.69 6.80
C LYS A 164 39.49 -26.34 6.76
N THR A 165 38.63 -27.32 6.47
CA THR A 165 37.16 -27.12 6.49
C THR A 165 36.69 -26.75 7.89
N TRP A 166 37.15 -27.50 8.89
CA TRP A 166 36.89 -27.25 10.31
C TRP A 166 37.31 -25.85 10.74
N SER A 167 38.50 -25.42 10.34
CA SER A 167 39.02 -24.08 10.56
C SER A 167 38.16 -22.98 9.93
N TYR A 168 37.72 -23.18 8.68
CA TYR A 168 36.84 -22.24 8.01
C TYR A 168 35.47 -22.11 8.69
N CYS A 169 34.81 -23.23 9.01
CA CYS A 169 33.52 -23.21 9.69
C CYS A 169 33.62 -22.57 11.08
N TRP A 170 34.69 -22.86 11.83
CA TRP A 170 34.91 -22.27 13.15
C TRP A 170 35.07 -20.75 13.06
N ALA A 171 35.85 -20.25 12.10
CA ALA A 171 36.01 -18.82 11.85
C ALA A 171 34.65 -18.16 11.52
N ALA A 172 33.88 -18.74 10.59
CA ALA A 172 32.57 -18.22 10.21
C ALA A 172 31.58 -18.12 11.40
N LEU A 173 31.63 -19.10 12.32
CA LEU A 173 30.76 -19.14 13.50
C LEU A 173 31.22 -18.23 14.65
N THR A 174 32.43 -17.66 14.57
CA THR A 174 33.01 -16.82 15.64
C THR A 174 33.26 -15.36 15.25
N VAL A 175 33.23 -15.02 13.95
CA VAL A 175 33.37 -13.64 13.47
C VAL A 175 32.12 -12.83 13.87
N GLN A 176 32.28 -11.97 14.87
CA GLN A 176 31.32 -10.91 15.15
C GLN A 176 31.45 -9.83 14.07
N HIS A 177 30.47 -9.73 13.18
CA HIS A 177 30.37 -8.58 12.27
C HIS A 177 30.21 -7.29 13.10
N LYS A 178 31.32 -6.58 13.31
CA LYS A 178 31.28 -5.19 13.78
C LYS A 178 30.69 -4.35 12.66
N LEU A 179 29.37 -4.25 12.60
CA LEU A 179 28.71 -3.20 11.82
C LEU A 179 29.25 -1.87 12.36
N LEU A 180 29.97 -1.13 11.52
CA LEU A 180 30.45 0.21 11.82
C LEU A 180 29.24 1.14 12.03
N GLY A 181 28.72 1.16 13.26
CA GLY A 181 27.62 2.02 13.64
C GLY A 181 28.10 3.46 13.77
N TRP A 182 27.83 4.29 12.77
CA TRP A 182 27.97 5.73 12.86
C TRP A 182 27.07 6.24 14.01
N ARG A 183 27.68 6.71 15.11
CA ARG A 183 26.97 7.28 16.26
C ARG A 183 27.23 8.78 16.32
N PRO A 184 26.31 9.63 15.83
CA PRO A 184 26.51 11.08 15.91
C PRO A 184 26.58 11.52 17.37
N GLY A 185 27.49 12.46 17.66
CA GLY A 185 27.66 13.01 19.01
C GLY A 185 26.47 13.89 19.45
N LYS A 186 26.29 14.10 20.76
CA LYS A 186 25.18 14.91 21.32
C LYS A 186 25.04 16.30 20.68
N ARG A 187 26.16 16.94 20.31
CA ARG A 187 26.17 18.25 19.63
C ARG A 187 25.62 18.16 18.19
N GLN A 188 25.97 17.11 17.46
CA GLN A 188 25.46 16.88 16.10
C GLN A 188 23.95 16.63 16.11
N LEU A 189 23.47 15.87 17.11
CA LEU A 189 22.04 15.66 17.34
C LEU A 189 21.29 16.97 17.64
N LEU A 190 21.85 17.82 18.52
CA LEU A 190 21.27 19.13 18.81
C LEU A 190 21.23 20.03 17.58
N ILE A 191 22.32 20.11 16.81
CA ILE A 191 22.37 20.91 15.58
C ILE A 191 21.35 20.37 14.56
N SER A 192 21.27 19.05 14.37
CA SER A 192 20.29 18.46 13.46
C SER A 192 18.85 18.75 13.90
N ALA A 193 18.57 18.73 15.21
CA ALA A 193 17.26 19.05 15.74
C ALA A 193 16.90 20.53 15.50
N VAL A 194 17.84 21.45 15.71
CA VAL A 194 17.63 22.88 15.43
C VAL A 194 17.40 23.13 13.94
N VAL A 195 18.21 22.53 13.07
CA VAL A 195 18.05 22.64 11.61
C VAL A 195 16.69 22.07 11.18
N LEU A 196 16.28 20.92 11.72
CA LEU A 196 14.98 20.33 11.44
C LEU A 196 13.84 21.24 11.90
N CYS A 197 13.91 21.78 13.12
CA CYS A 197 12.92 22.74 13.61
C CYS A 197 12.84 24.00 12.74
N ALA A 198 13.98 24.53 12.30
CA ALA A 198 14.01 25.69 11.40
C ALA A 198 13.37 25.38 10.04
N LEU A 199 13.63 24.19 9.47
CA LEU A 199 12.99 23.74 8.22
C LEU A 199 11.47 23.64 8.35
N LEU A 200 10.96 23.18 9.50
CA LEU A 200 9.51 23.04 9.73
C LEU A 200 8.78 24.39 9.79
N LEU A 201 9.48 25.50 10.03
CA LEU A 201 8.93 26.87 10.07
C LEU A 201 8.87 27.55 8.70
N ILE A 202 9.39 26.92 7.64
CA ILE A 202 9.36 27.49 6.29
C ILE A 202 7.90 27.54 5.78
N PRO A 203 7.40 28.71 5.34
CA PRO A 203 6.04 28.83 4.80
C PRO A 203 5.98 28.21 3.40
N VAL A 204 5.04 27.28 3.21
CA VAL A 204 4.77 26.61 1.93
C VAL A 204 3.30 26.76 1.54
N ARG A 205 3.02 26.91 0.24
CA ARG A 205 1.64 26.99 -0.26
C ARG A 205 0.96 25.64 -0.15
N GLN A 206 -0.20 25.59 0.48
CA GLN A 206 -0.97 24.37 0.57
C GLN A 206 -1.60 24.06 -0.79
N THR A 207 -1.43 22.82 -1.26
CA THR A 207 -2.10 22.36 -2.48
C THR A 207 -2.85 21.07 -2.23
N VAL A 208 -3.99 20.91 -2.88
CA VAL A 208 -4.78 19.68 -2.86
C VAL A 208 -5.20 19.31 -4.26
N LEU A 209 -5.21 18.01 -4.53
CA LEU A 209 -5.69 17.41 -5.77
C LEU A 209 -7.09 16.85 -5.53
N ALA A 210 -8.01 17.12 -6.45
CA ALA A 210 -9.38 16.67 -6.38
C ALA A 210 -9.91 16.31 -7.78
N PRO A 211 -10.78 15.29 -7.90
CA PRO A 211 -11.45 15.01 -9.16
C PRO A 211 -12.34 16.18 -9.57
N ALA A 212 -12.36 16.46 -10.87
CA ALA A 212 -13.07 17.60 -11.43
C ALA A 212 -13.61 17.29 -12.82
N GLU A 213 -14.67 18.01 -13.19
CA GLU A 213 -15.31 17.92 -14.50
C GLU A 213 -15.63 19.32 -15.04
N ILE A 214 -15.63 19.46 -16.37
CA ILE A 214 -16.06 20.70 -17.03
C ILE A 214 -17.58 20.66 -17.19
N VAL A 215 -18.25 21.64 -16.58
CA VAL A 215 -19.69 21.83 -16.62
C VAL A 215 -20.00 23.24 -17.10
N SER A 216 -21.27 23.55 -17.33
CA SER A 216 -21.65 24.95 -17.56
C SER A 216 -21.85 25.66 -16.23
N HIS A 217 -21.37 26.90 -16.14
CA HIS A 217 -21.66 27.80 -15.02
C HIS A 217 -23.18 28.00 -14.85
N GLN A 218 -23.92 28.06 -15.96
CA GLN A 218 -25.36 28.23 -16.00
C GLN A 218 -26.00 27.01 -16.66
N ALA A 219 -26.47 26.10 -15.83
CA ALA A 219 -27.11 24.89 -16.29
C ALA A 219 -28.47 24.74 -15.60
N GLN A 220 -29.55 24.80 -16.37
CA GLN A 220 -30.92 24.76 -15.86
C GLN A 220 -31.47 23.35 -15.95
N VAL A 221 -31.95 22.84 -14.81
CA VAL A 221 -32.58 21.52 -14.76
C VAL A 221 -34.00 21.63 -15.29
N VAL A 222 -34.34 20.79 -16.27
CA VAL A 222 -35.69 20.65 -16.81
C VAL A 222 -36.31 19.40 -16.20
N SER A 223 -37.37 19.62 -15.44
CA SER A 223 -38.12 18.58 -14.73
C SER A 223 -39.53 18.41 -15.29
N SER A 224 -40.18 17.28 -14.98
CA SER A 224 -41.58 17.09 -15.33
C SER A 224 -42.47 18.11 -14.60
N PRO A 225 -43.31 18.88 -15.30
CA PRO A 225 -44.17 19.88 -14.66
C PRO A 225 -45.46 19.29 -14.07
N ILE A 226 -45.85 18.08 -14.50
CA ILE A 226 -47.01 17.31 -14.04
C ILE A 226 -46.66 15.80 -14.04
N ASP A 227 -47.48 14.98 -13.40
CA ASP A 227 -47.35 13.53 -13.44
C ASP A 227 -47.81 12.99 -14.80
N GLY A 228 -47.09 12.01 -15.37
CA GLY A 228 -47.43 11.45 -16.67
C GLY A 228 -46.43 10.42 -17.18
N VAL A 229 -46.61 9.97 -18.41
CA VAL A 229 -45.66 9.10 -19.10
C VAL A 229 -45.01 9.88 -20.23
N ILE A 230 -43.69 9.82 -20.36
CA ILE A 230 -42.99 10.46 -21.48
C ILE A 230 -43.36 9.71 -22.76
N SER A 231 -44.05 10.40 -23.67
CA SER A 231 -44.47 9.85 -24.95
C SER A 231 -43.30 9.88 -25.94
N GLN A 232 -42.63 11.03 -26.05
CA GLN A 232 -41.54 11.24 -27.01
C GLN A 232 -40.46 12.17 -26.47
N MET A 233 -39.21 11.85 -26.80
CA MET A 233 -38.06 12.74 -26.67
C MET A 233 -37.75 13.36 -28.03
N LEU A 234 -37.93 14.67 -28.16
CA LEU A 234 -37.79 15.40 -29.44
C LEU A 234 -36.38 15.95 -29.66
N VAL A 235 -35.56 15.97 -28.60
CA VAL A 235 -34.15 16.35 -28.66
C VAL A 235 -33.25 15.14 -28.45
N ARG A 236 -32.06 15.20 -29.04
CA ARG A 236 -30.97 14.23 -28.84
C ARG A 236 -30.00 14.71 -27.76
N PRO A 237 -29.28 13.80 -27.10
CA PRO A 237 -28.19 14.17 -26.22
C PRO A 237 -27.17 15.05 -26.94
N ASN A 238 -26.70 16.08 -26.26
CA ASN A 238 -25.74 17.06 -26.77
C ASN A 238 -26.24 17.88 -27.97
N GLN A 239 -27.54 17.88 -28.26
CA GLN A 239 -28.12 18.74 -29.30
C GLN A 239 -28.22 20.19 -28.82
N PRO A 240 -27.80 21.18 -29.63
CA PRO A 240 -28.05 22.59 -29.35
C PRO A 240 -29.55 22.90 -29.46
N VAL A 241 -30.07 23.65 -28.49
CA VAL A 241 -31.48 24.07 -28.39
C VAL A 241 -31.56 25.57 -28.13
N GLU A 242 -32.58 26.20 -28.68
CA GLU A 242 -32.91 27.60 -28.41
C GLU A 242 -33.95 27.70 -27.28
N ALA A 243 -34.12 28.89 -26.71
CA ALA A 243 -35.20 29.11 -25.75
C ALA A 243 -36.56 28.87 -26.43
N GLY A 244 -37.45 28.13 -25.77
CA GLY A 244 -38.75 27.72 -26.30
C GLY A 244 -38.74 26.48 -27.19
N THR A 245 -37.58 25.89 -27.51
CA THR A 245 -37.53 24.63 -28.28
C THR A 245 -38.19 23.50 -27.49
N LEU A 246 -39.08 22.73 -28.12
CA LEU A 246 -39.75 21.59 -27.51
C LEU A 246 -38.76 20.45 -27.24
N LEU A 247 -38.67 20.01 -25.98
CA LEU A 247 -37.71 19.02 -25.52
C LEU A 247 -38.30 17.61 -25.50
N PHE A 248 -39.43 17.46 -24.82
CA PHE A 248 -40.16 16.20 -24.71
C PHE A 248 -41.65 16.46 -24.50
N THR A 249 -42.44 15.44 -24.78
CA THR A 249 -43.88 15.45 -24.59
C THR A 249 -44.31 14.33 -23.66
N LEU A 250 -45.24 14.65 -22.77
CA LEU A 250 -45.97 13.64 -21.99
C LEU A 250 -47.15 13.11 -22.81
N ASP A 251 -47.67 11.94 -22.46
CA ASP A 251 -48.88 11.38 -23.08
C ASP A 251 -50.06 12.34 -22.91
N GLU A 252 -50.48 12.93 -24.03
CA GLU A 252 -51.56 13.92 -24.09
C GLU A 252 -52.94 13.27 -24.17
N THR A 253 -53.04 11.97 -24.45
CA THR A 253 -54.28 11.32 -24.91
C THR A 253 -55.43 11.51 -23.92
N THR A 254 -55.16 11.31 -22.63
CA THR A 254 -56.18 11.43 -21.57
C THR A 254 -56.63 12.87 -21.36
N LEU A 255 -55.68 13.82 -21.31
CA LEU A 255 -55.95 15.24 -21.12
C LEU A 255 -56.67 15.87 -22.33
N ARG A 256 -56.29 15.46 -23.55
CA ARG A 256 -56.91 15.92 -24.80
C ARG A 256 -58.36 15.45 -24.88
N ASN A 257 -58.61 14.16 -24.64
CA ASN A 257 -59.96 13.61 -24.61
C ASN A 257 -60.84 14.31 -23.55
N ARG A 258 -60.28 14.59 -22.37
CA ARG A 258 -60.98 15.31 -21.31
C ARG A 258 -61.29 16.76 -21.69
N ALA A 259 -60.34 17.46 -22.34
CA ALA A 259 -60.56 18.81 -22.85
C ALA A 259 -61.68 18.84 -23.90
N ASP A 260 -61.74 17.85 -24.79
CA ASP A 260 -62.77 17.76 -25.83
C ASP A 260 -64.16 17.52 -25.25
N VAL A 261 -64.28 16.67 -24.22
CA VAL A 261 -65.54 16.45 -23.50
C VAL A 261 -65.98 17.73 -22.78
N LEU A 262 -65.09 18.38 -22.02
CA LEU A 262 -65.40 19.62 -21.32
C LEU A 262 -65.75 20.77 -22.27
N ALA A 263 -65.12 20.83 -23.45
CA ALA A 263 -65.45 21.82 -24.47
C ALA A 263 -66.90 21.69 -24.95
N LYS A 264 -67.39 20.44 -25.12
CA LYS A 264 -68.80 20.18 -25.45
C LYS A 264 -69.74 20.52 -24.28
N GLU A 265 -69.36 20.21 -23.05
CA GLU A 265 -70.14 20.57 -21.85
C GLU A 265 -70.27 22.10 -21.67
N VAL A 266 -69.20 22.85 -21.94
CA VAL A 266 -69.23 24.32 -21.97
C VAL A 266 -70.19 24.82 -23.05
N ALA A 267 -70.15 24.25 -24.25
CA ALA A 267 -71.06 24.64 -25.33
C ALA A 267 -72.53 24.41 -24.97
N VAL A 268 -72.85 23.31 -24.29
CA VAL A 268 -74.21 23.03 -23.78
C VAL A 268 -74.61 24.06 -22.71
N ALA A 269 -73.75 24.30 -21.71
CA ALA A 269 -74.05 25.26 -20.64
C ALA A 269 -74.22 26.70 -21.17
N ASP A 270 -73.43 27.10 -22.16
CA ASP A 270 -73.53 28.40 -22.81
C ASP A 270 -74.83 28.55 -23.61
N ALA A 271 -75.27 27.49 -24.30
CA ALA A 271 -76.56 27.47 -25.00
C ALA A 271 -77.75 27.53 -24.04
N GLU A 272 -77.70 26.81 -22.91
CA GLU A 272 -78.71 26.87 -21.85
C GLU A 272 -78.80 28.28 -21.24
N LEU A 273 -77.66 28.90 -20.94
CA LEU A 273 -77.58 30.26 -20.42
C LEU A 273 -78.17 31.27 -21.42
N LEU A 274 -77.83 31.15 -22.71
CA LEU A 274 -78.35 32.01 -23.75
C LEU A 274 -79.88 31.88 -23.88
N ALA A 275 -80.40 30.65 -23.92
CA ALA A 275 -81.84 30.39 -23.99
C ALA A 275 -82.58 30.93 -22.76
N ALA A 276 -81.99 30.81 -21.56
CA ALA A 276 -82.55 31.37 -20.34
C ALA A 276 -82.48 32.90 -20.30
N SER A 277 -81.42 33.51 -20.84
CA SER A 277 -81.29 34.97 -20.95
C SER A 277 -82.36 35.58 -21.84
N GLN A 278 -82.72 34.90 -22.93
CA GLN A 278 -83.81 35.33 -23.81
C GLN A 278 -85.17 35.25 -23.09
N ARG A 279 -85.42 34.18 -22.31
CA ARG A 279 -86.66 34.02 -21.52
C ARG A 279 -86.77 35.02 -20.36
N ALA A 280 -85.66 35.44 -19.78
CA ALA A 280 -85.64 36.26 -18.57
C ALA A 280 -85.94 37.75 -18.79
N PHE A 281 -85.98 38.21 -20.04
CA PHE A 281 -86.45 39.57 -20.36
C PHE A 281 -87.92 39.79 -19.95
N ASP A 282 -88.73 38.72 -19.88
CA ASP A 282 -90.17 38.80 -19.68
C ASP A 282 -90.63 38.60 -18.22
N ASN A 283 -89.77 38.17 -17.28
CA ASN A 283 -90.19 37.81 -15.92
C ASN A 283 -89.12 38.03 -14.83
N ILE A 284 -89.50 38.68 -13.72
CA ILE A 284 -88.63 38.97 -12.55
C ILE A 284 -88.12 37.69 -11.86
N GLN A 285 -88.90 36.60 -11.89
CA GLN A 285 -88.52 35.31 -11.30
C GLN A 285 -87.33 34.64 -12.01
N SER A 286 -87.03 35.05 -13.25
CA SER A 286 -85.97 34.47 -14.09
C SER A 286 -84.55 34.95 -13.74
N LYS A 287 -84.40 35.95 -12.86
CA LYS A 287 -83.07 36.47 -12.45
C LYS A 287 -82.27 35.48 -11.59
N SER A 288 -82.92 34.68 -10.75
CA SER A 288 -82.24 33.67 -9.92
C SER A 288 -81.79 32.47 -10.75
N GLU A 289 -82.63 32.00 -11.67
CA GLU A 289 -82.31 30.94 -12.64
C GLU A 289 -81.13 31.35 -13.53
N LEU A 290 -81.13 32.59 -14.02
CA LEU A 290 -80.00 33.17 -14.75
C LEU A 290 -78.70 33.17 -13.96
N THR A 291 -78.76 33.57 -12.69
CA THR A 291 -77.57 33.60 -11.81
C THR A 291 -77.00 32.19 -11.61
N LEU A 292 -77.86 31.19 -11.42
CA LEU A 292 -77.48 29.79 -11.29
C LEU A 292 -76.84 29.25 -12.58
N LEU A 293 -77.47 29.47 -13.73
CA LEU A 293 -76.95 29.01 -15.04
C LEU A 293 -75.63 29.71 -15.39
N ASN A 294 -75.51 30.99 -15.08
CA ASN A 294 -74.25 31.73 -15.27
C ASN A 294 -73.13 31.14 -14.39
N GLY A 295 -73.43 30.83 -13.13
CA GLY A 295 -72.48 30.13 -12.24
C GLY A 295 -72.06 28.77 -12.78
N ARG A 296 -73.00 28.00 -13.35
CA ARG A 296 -72.71 26.69 -13.97
C ARG A 296 -71.86 26.82 -15.23
N ALA A 297 -72.18 27.76 -16.12
CA ALA A 297 -71.38 28.03 -17.31
C ALA A 297 -69.95 28.48 -16.94
N GLN A 298 -69.83 29.38 -15.96
CA GLN A 298 -68.53 29.83 -15.46
C GLN A 298 -67.72 28.69 -14.83
N GLN A 299 -68.36 27.80 -14.05
CA GLN A 299 -67.72 26.61 -13.50
C GLN A 299 -67.16 25.71 -14.63
N ARG A 300 -67.96 25.39 -15.66
CA ARG A 300 -67.52 24.54 -16.77
C ARG A 300 -66.40 25.16 -17.58
N ARG A 301 -66.44 26.48 -17.81
CA ARG A 301 -65.35 27.21 -18.47
C ARG A 301 -64.06 27.12 -17.66
N ALA A 302 -64.15 27.32 -16.34
CA ALA A 302 -62.98 27.18 -15.45
C ALA A 302 -62.41 25.76 -15.44
N GLU A 303 -63.27 24.72 -15.45
CA GLU A 303 -62.85 23.32 -15.57
C GLU A 303 -62.12 23.07 -16.90
N LEU A 304 -62.64 23.57 -18.02
CA LEU A 304 -62.01 23.46 -19.34
C LEU A 304 -60.65 24.18 -19.38
N ASP A 305 -60.58 25.40 -18.87
CA ASP A 305 -59.35 26.19 -18.84
C ASP A 305 -58.27 25.54 -17.95
N ALA A 306 -58.67 24.90 -16.84
CA ALA A 306 -57.76 24.12 -16.00
C ALA A 306 -57.17 22.92 -16.75
N VAL A 307 -57.98 22.14 -17.47
CA VAL A 307 -57.50 21.00 -18.26
C VAL A 307 -56.66 21.46 -19.46
N ARG A 308 -57.02 22.56 -20.12
CA ARG A 308 -56.20 23.16 -21.19
C ARG A 308 -54.83 23.62 -20.68
N SER A 309 -54.79 24.20 -19.48
CA SER A 309 -53.52 24.60 -18.85
C SER A 309 -52.66 23.38 -18.49
N GLN A 310 -53.27 22.28 -18.05
CA GLN A 310 -52.55 21.01 -17.83
C GLN A 310 -52.03 20.42 -19.15
N LEU A 311 -52.83 20.48 -20.22
CA LEU A 311 -52.42 20.04 -21.56
C LEU A 311 -51.26 20.87 -22.10
N GLN A 312 -51.23 22.18 -21.89
CA GLN A 312 -50.06 22.99 -22.28
C GLN A 312 -48.79 22.57 -21.53
N ARG A 313 -48.92 22.09 -20.29
CA ARG A 313 -47.80 21.60 -19.49
C ARG A 313 -47.32 20.20 -19.88
N THR A 314 -48.01 19.47 -20.77
CA THR A 314 -47.48 18.20 -21.32
C THR A 314 -46.32 18.43 -22.28
N GLN A 315 -46.26 19.62 -22.90
CA GLN A 315 -45.24 20.01 -23.85
C GLN A 315 -44.15 20.81 -23.14
N VAL A 316 -43.04 20.15 -22.83
CA VAL A 316 -41.97 20.77 -22.05
C VAL A 316 -40.93 21.38 -22.98
N THR A 317 -40.76 22.69 -22.90
CA THR A 317 -39.85 23.47 -23.73
C THR A 317 -38.59 23.89 -22.98
N SER A 318 -37.55 24.27 -23.72
CA SER A 318 -36.29 24.73 -23.15
C SER A 318 -36.45 26.13 -22.54
N PRO A 319 -36.09 26.35 -21.27
CA PRO A 319 -36.18 27.67 -20.65
C PRO A 319 -35.11 28.66 -21.14
N ALA A 320 -34.01 28.17 -21.71
CA ALA A 320 -32.90 28.99 -22.20
C ALA A 320 -32.24 28.34 -23.43
N ALA A 321 -31.42 29.12 -24.15
CA ALA A 321 -30.57 28.58 -25.21
C ALA A 321 -29.36 27.83 -24.60
N GLY A 322 -29.01 26.68 -25.17
CA GLY A 322 -27.92 25.85 -24.65
C GLY A 322 -27.82 24.52 -25.36
N VAL A 323 -27.32 23.51 -24.66
CA VAL A 323 -27.19 22.14 -25.13
C VAL A 323 -27.93 21.22 -24.17
N ALA A 324 -28.74 20.30 -24.69
CA ALA A 324 -29.48 19.33 -23.88
C ALA A 324 -28.54 18.20 -23.41
N VAL A 325 -28.39 18.07 -22.09
CA VAL A 325 -27.50 17.10 -21.42
C VAL A 325 -28.35 16.06 -20.69
N PHE A 326 -28.29 14.82 -21.18
CA PHE A 326 -28.90 13.62 -20.61
C PHE A 326 -28.26 12.38 -21.27
N SER A 327 -28.49 11.18 -20.72
CA SER A 327 -27.82 9.94 -21.14
C SER A 327 -28.29 9.42 -22.50
N ASP A 328 -29.49 8.84 -22.56
CA ASP A 328 -30.07 8.27 -23.79
C ASP A 328 -31.57 8.61 -23.86
N PRO A 329 -32.13 8.98 -25.02
CA PRO A 329 -33.56 9.16 -25.20
C PRO A 329 -34.40 7.92 -24.85
N ASN A 330 -33.88 6.72 -25.10
CA ASN A 330 -34.60 5.46 -24.91
C ASN A 330 -34.83 5.12 -23.43
N ASP A 331 -34.00 5.63 -22.52
CA ASP A 331 -34.17 5.45 -21.07
C ASP A 331 -35.44 6.15 -20.55
N TRP A 332 -35.94 7.12 -21.30
CA TRP A 332 -37.08 7.96 -20.93
C TRP A 332 -38.35 7.64 -21.70
N LEU A 333 -38.24 7.13 -22.93
CA LEU A 333 -39.40 6.85 -23.76
C LEU A 333 -40.30 5.78 -23.12
N GLY A 334 -41.57 6.11 -22.87
CA GLY A 334 -42.53 5.25 -22.19
C GLY A 334 -42.36 5.15 -20.68
N LYS A 335 -41.41 5.89 -20.08
CA LYS A 335 -41.18 5.89 -18.63
C LYS A 335 -42.20 6.78 -17.90
N PRO A 336 -42.85 6.29 -16.83
CA PRO A 336 -43.68 7.12 -15.97
C PRO A 336 -42.80 8.07 -15.15
N VAL A 337 -43.21 9.34 -15.04
CA VAL A 337 -42.52 10.40 -14.32
C VAL A 337 -43.46 11.15 -13.39
N VAL A 338 -42.90 11.69 -12.31
CA VAL A 338 -43.62 12.51 -11.33
C VAL A 338 -43.22 13.98 -11.42
N THR A 339 -44.11 14.84 -10.93
CA THR A 339 -43.88 16.28 -10.86
C THR A 339 -42.59 16.60 -10.11
N GLY A 340 -41.70 17.35 -10.75
CA GLY A 340 -40.39 17.72 -10.21
C GLY A 340 -39.27 16.69 -10.47
N GLU A 341 -39.56 15.53 -11.06
CA GLU A 341 -38.53 14.58 -11.48
C GLU A 341 -37.63 15.21 -12.55
N ARG A 342 -36.31 15.13 -12.34
CA ARG A 342 -35.31 15.74 -13.22
C ARG A 342 -35.08 14.83 -14.43
N ILE A 343 -35.41 15.33 -15.62
CA ILE A 343 -35.33 14.54 -16.85
C ILE A 343 -34.03 14.85 -17.59
N LEU A 344 -33.78 16.13 -17.84
CA LEU A 344 -32.58 16.58 -18.54
C LEU A 344 -32.10 17.94 -18.02
N GLN A 345 -30.91 18.35 -18.43
CA GLN A 345 -30.35 19.66 -18.10
C GLN A 345 -30.01 20.42 -19.37
N VAL A 346 -30.33 21.71 -19.42
CA VAL A 346 -29.91 22.61 -20.50
C VAL A 346 -28.72 23.40 -20.03
N ALA A 347 -27.56 23.17 -20.65
CA ALA A 347 -26.27 23.75 -20.27
C ALA A 347 -25.76 24.71 -21.35
N ASN A 348 -25.27 25.90 -20.97
CA ASN A 348 -24.68 26.83 -21.93
C ASN A 348 -23.19 26.52 -22.18
N PRO A 349 -22.78 26.11 -23.40
CA PRO A 349 -21.39 25.77 -23.70
C PRO A 349 -20.46 26.99 -23.76
N LYS A 350 -21.00 28.22 -23.88
CA LYS A 350 -20.20 29.45 -23.95
C LYS A 350 -19.67 29.92 -22.60
N THR A 351 -20.20 29.39 -21.49
CA THR A 351 -19.79 29.74 -20.13
C THR A 351 -19.34 28.48 -19.37
N PRO A 352 -18.20 27.88 -19.75
CA PRO A 352 -17.67 26.71 -19.06
C PRO A 352 -17.20 27.07 -17.64
N ALA A 353 -17.37 26.12 -16.73
CA ALA A 353 -16.92 26.16 -15.35
C ALA A 353 -16.37 24.79 -14.95
N MET A 354 -15.52 24.76 -13.95
CA MET A 354 -14.99 23.52 -13.39
C MET A 354 -15.80 23.17 -12.14
N ARG A 355 -16.45 22.00 -12.13
CA ARG A 355 -17.04 21.43 -10.92
C ARG A 355 -16.02 20.50 -10.29
N ILE A 356 -15.61 20.80 -9.07
CA ILE A 356 -14.55 20.08 -8.36
C ILE A 356 -15.17 19.43 -7.14
N GLN A 357 -14.86 18.16 -6.93
CA GLN A 357 -15.35 17.38 -5.80
C GLN A 357 -14.19 17.18 -4.82
N LEU A 358 -14.09 18.04 -3.80
CA LEU A 358 -13.01 18.02 -2.82
C LEU A 358 -13.35 17.07 -1.66
N PRO A 359 -12.64 15.93 -1.49
CA PRO A 359 -12.90 15.01 -0.39
C PRO A 359 -12.76 15.70 0.97
N VAL A 360 -13.64 15.36 1.92
CA VAL A 360 -13.60 15.97 3.27
C VAL A 360 -12.26 15.73 3.97
N ALA A 361 -11.64 14.57 3.75
CA ALA A 361 -10.33 14.23 4.30
C ALA A 361 -9.19 15.14 3.80
N ASP A 362 -9.37 15.74 2.62
CA ASP A 362 -8.41 16.66 2.01
C ASP A 362 -8.93 18.10 1.99
N ALA A 363 -9.99 18.40 2.75
CA ALA A 363 -10.53 19.74 2.85
C ALA A 363 -9.48 20.72 3.38
N ILE A 364 -9.31 21.83 2.68
CA ILE A 364 -8.47 22.95 3.08
C ILE A 364 -9.32 24.20 3.10
N ALA A 365 -8.93 25.20 3.89
CA ALA A 365 -9.55 26.52 3.82
C ALA A 365 -9.33 27.07 2.39
N LEU A 366 -10.43 27.26 1.66
CA LEU A 366 -10.43 27.85 0.32
C LEU A 366 -11.34 29.06 0.34
N GLU A 367 -10.74 30.22 0.09
CA GLU A 367 -11.49 31.46 -0.13
C GLU A 367 -11.91 31.56 -1.61
N PRO A 368 -13.07 32.19 -1.91
CA PRO A 368 -13.41 32.58 -3.26
C PRO A 368 -12.28 33.41 -3.88
N GLY A 369 -11.91 33.11 -5.13
CA GLY A 369 -10.78 33.71 -5.84
C GLY A 369 -9.49 32.90 -5.79
N ALA A 370 -9.41 31.83 -4.99
CA ALA A 370 -8.26 30.94 -4.94
C ALA A 370 -7.94 30.36 -6.34
N PRO A 371 -6.67 30.32 -6.77
CA PRO A 371 -6.31 29.82 -8.09
C PRO A 371 -6.50 28.31 -8.17
N VAL A 372 -6.91 27.84 -9.34
CA VAL A 372 -7.14 26.44 -9.65
C VAL A 372 -6.51 26.10 -11.00
N THR A 373 -5.92 24.92 -11.09
CA THR A 373 -5.42 24.38 -12.36
C THR A 373 -6.02 22.99 -12.59
N LEU A 374 -6.81 22.84 -13.64
CA LEU A 374 -7.39 21.57 -14.07
C LEU A 374 -6.52 20.91 -15.11
N TYR A 375 -6.13 19.67 -14.84
CA TYR A 375 -5.47 18.79 -15.78
C TYR A 375 -6.51 17.80 -16.32
N LEU A 376 -6.93 17.99 -17.57
CA LEU A 376 -7.90 17.14 -18.23
C LEU A 376 -7.27 15.78 -18.57
N THR A 377 -8.01 14.69 -18.34
CA THR A 377 -7.55 13.34 -18.69
C THR A 377 -7.30 13.20 -20.19
N ALA A 378 -8.14 13.86 -21.01
CA ALA A 378 -7.98 13.89 -22.46
C ALA A 378 -6.81 14.76 -22.96
N TYR A 379 -6.39 15.77 -22.17
CA TYR A 379 -5.38 16.76 -22.57
C TYR A 379 -4.42 17.09 -21.41
N PRO A 380 -3.58 16.14 -20.98
CA PRO A 380 -2.74 16.29 -19.77
C PRO A 380 -1.69 17.40 -19.89
N LEU A 381 -1.24 17.71 -21.12
CA LEU A 381 -0.24 18.75 -21.39
C LEU A 381 -0.86 20.16 -21.56
N SER A 382 -2.19 20.28 -21.52
CA SER A 382 -2.90 21.56 -21.73
C SER A 382 -3.76 21.87 -20.51
N PRO A 383 -3.15 22.38 -19.42
CA PRO A 383 -3.88 22.70 -18.20
C PRO A 383 -4.85 23.87 -18.43
N VAL A 384 -6.05 23.75 -17.87
CA VAL A 384 -7.05 24.81 -17.86
C VAL A 384 -6.93 25.55 -16.53
N GLN A 385 -6.71 26.86 -16.59
CA GLN A 385 -6.58 27.70 -15.39
C GLN A 385 -7.91 28.37 -15.06
N GLY A 386 -8.07 28.72 -13.78
CA GLY A 386 -9.27 29.40 -13.31
C GLY A 386 -9.18 29.79 -11.85
N LYS A 387 -10.29 30.29 -11.30
CA LYS A 387 -10.42 30.69 -9.90
C LYS A 387 -11.67 30.11 -9.27
N VAL A 388 -11.61 29.78 -7.99
CA VAL A 388 -12.78 29.32 -7.23
C VAL A 388 -13.82 30.43 -7.19
N LEU A 389 -15.04 30.14 -7.62
CA LEU A 389 -16.19 31.05 -7.60
C LEU A 389 -17.05 30.80 -6.37
N GLU A 390 -17.37 29.54 -6.09
CA GLU A 390 -18.26 29.15 -5.00
C GLU A 390 -17.75 27.89 -4.29
N THR A 391 -17.95 27.84 -2.97
CA THR A 391 -17.69 26.67 -2.14
C THR A 391 -18.98 26.25 -1.43
N SER A 392 -19.42 25.00 -1.64
CA SER A 392 -20.61 24.49 -0.96
C SER A 392 -20.28 24.12 0.48
N TYR A 393 -21.03 24.67 1.44
CA TYR A 393 -20.85 24.37 2.86
C TYR A 393 -21.28 22.95 3.27
N LYS A 394 -22.08 22.26 2.45
CA LYS A 394 -22.61 20.92 2.76
C LYS A 394 -21.91 19.86 1.92
N ALA A 395 -21.19 18.97 2.59
CA ALA A 395 -20.63 17.80 1.92
C ALA A 395 -21.74 16.81 1.54
N LYS A 396 -21.58 16.16 0.38
CA LYS A 396 -22.47 15.11 -0.10
C LYS A 396 -21.63 13.90 -0.56
N PRO A 397 -22.15 12.67 -0.45
CA PRO A 397 -21.52 11.53 -1.09
C PRO A 397 -21.48 11.76 -2.60
N THR A 398 -20.33 11.51 -3.21
CA THR A 398 -20.15 11.46 -4.66
C THR A 398 -20.68 10.12 -5.19
N ASP A 399 -20.75 9.98 -6.52
CA ASP A 399 -21.20 8.73 -7.16
C ASP A 399 -20.27 7.55 -6.81
N GLU A 400 -19.03 7.83 -6.42
CA GLU A 400 -18.03 6.87 -5.93
C GLU A 400 -18.16 6.57 -4.41
N GLY A 401 -19.16 7.15 -3.72
CA GLY A 401 -19.41 6.94 -2.29
C GLY A 401 -18.50 7.75 -1.34
N VAL A 402 -17.60 8.58 -1.87
CA VAL A 402 -16.71 9.43 -1.06
C VAL A 402 -17.43 10.72 -0.68
N VAL A 403 -17.40 11.09 0.60
CA VAL A 403 -18.00 12.35 1.05
C VAL A 403 -17.11 13.52 0.64
N ALA A 404 -17.64 14.43 -0.20
CA ALA A 404 -16.91 15.55 -0.76
C ALA A 404 -17.70 16.87 -0.71
N TYR A 405 -16.97 17.97 -0.60
CA TYR A 405 -17.48 19.33 -0.84
C TYR A 405 -17.49 19.63 -2.33
N ARG A 406 -18.56 20.26 -2.81
CA ARG A 406 -18.65 20.72 -4.19
C ARG A 406 -18.12 22.14 -4.29
N LEU A 407 -17.15 22.35 -5.17
CA LEU A 407 -16.62 23.67 -5.51
C LEU A 407 -16.94 23.96 -6.98
N LEU A 408 -17.20 25.23 -7.28
CA LEU A 408 -17.32 25.72 -8.65
C LEU A 408 -16.18 26.70 -8.93
N ALA A 409 -15.49 26.55 -10.05
CA ALA A 409 -14.42 27.46 -10.46
C ALA A 409 -14.62 27.97 -11.90
N SER A 410 -14.16 29.18 -12.19
CA SER A 410 -14.17 29.76 -13.54
C SER A 410 -13.23 29.01 -14.46
N VAL A 411 -13.44 29.09 -15.77
CA VAL A 411 -12.43 28.71 -16.76
C VAL A 411 -11.91 29.99 -17.39
N ASP A 412 -10.62 30.25 -17.25
CA ASP A 412 -9.99 31.45 -17.78
C ASP A 412 -9.60 31.24 -19.27
N GLY A 413 -9.98 32.19 -20.11
CA GLY A 413 -9.70 32.20 -21.56
C GLY A 413 -10.62 31.31 -22.41
N GLU A 414 -10.57 31.51 -23.73
CA GLU A 414 -11.25 30.64 -24.71
C GLU A 414 -10.44 29.36 -24.94
N SER A 415 -10.43 28.49 -23.93
CA SER A 415 -9.80 27.19 -24.05
C SER A 415 -10.63 26.32 -25.00
N LYS A 416 -10.16 26.11 -26.24
CA LYS A 416 -10.77 25.18 -27.24
C LYS A 416 -10.99 23.75 -26.69
N HIS A 417 -10.27 23.41 -25.63
CA HIS A 417 -10.31 22.11 -24.95
C HIS A 417 -11.31 22.05 -23.79
N ALA A 418 -12.01 23.15 -23.45
CA ALA A 418 -12.97 23.21 -22.36
C ALA A 418 -14.39 22.74 -22.78
N ARG A 419 -14.48 21.51 -23.29
CA ARG A 419 -15.77 20.90 -23.66
C ARG A 419 -16.50 20.38 -22.42
N LEU A 420 -17.82 20.58 -22.38
CA LEU A 420 -18.68 20.06 -21.31
C LEU A 420 -18.56 18.53 -21.22
N GLY A 421 -18.55 18.00 -20.00
CA GLY A 421 -18.45 16.57 -19.72
C GLY A 421 -17.02 15.99 -19.71
N LEU A 422 -15.98 16.80 -19.96
CA LEU A 422 -14.61 16.33 -19.81
C LEU A 422 -14.20 16.25 -18.34
N HIS A 423 -13.60 15.12 -17.95
CA HIS A 423 -13.10 14.87 -16.60
C HIS A 423 -11.59 15.09 -16.50
N GLY A 424 -11.12 15.33 -15.28
CA GLY A 424 -9.71 15.52 -14.96
C GLY A 424 -9.45 15.65 -13.47
N THR A 425 -8.26 16.11 -13.12
CA THR A 425 -7.85 16.38 -11.75
C THR A 425 -7.56 17.88 -11.60
N ALA A 426 -8.26 18.52 -10.68
CA ALA A 426 -8.02 19.90 -10.30
C ALA A 426 -7.00 19.98 -9.17
N LYS A 427 -5.99 20.84 -9.36
CA LYS A 427 -5.06 21.28 -8.33
C LYS A 427 -5.53 22.61 -7.77
N LEU A 428 -5.99 22.56 -6.53
CA LEU A 428 -6.44 23.71 -5.73
C LEU A 428 -5.25 24.26 -4.97
N TYR A 429 -5.08 25.59 -4.99
CA TYR A 429 -4.05 26.29 -4.22
C TYR A 429 -4.73 27.05 -3.09
N GLY A 430 -4.45 26.65 -1.84
CA GLY A 430 -4.88 27.35 -0.64
C GLY A 430 -3.80 28.30 -0.11
N ASP A 431 -3.99 28.72 1.14
CA ASP A 431 -3.09 29.64 1.81
C ASP A 431 -1.71 29.04 2.12
N SER A 432 -0.78 29.92 2.46
CA SER A 432 0.54 29.54 2.95
C SER A 432 0.46 29.05 4.40
N VAL A 433 0.90 27.81 4.63
CA VAL A 433 0.99 27.17 5.95
C VAL A 433 2.43 26.80 6.27
N MET A 434 2.75 26.63 7.55
CA MET A 434 4.08 26.15 7.95
C MET A 434 4.31 24.70 7.49
N LEU A 435 5.52 24.40 7.01
CA LEU A 435 5.88 23.07 6.49
C LEU A 435 5.62 21.95 7.50
N GLY A 436 5.88 22.21 8.79
CA GLY A 436 5.61 21.23 9.84
C GLY A 436 4.13 20.88 9.96
N TYR A 437 3.24 21.87 9.88
CA TYR A 437 1.80 21.61 9.84
C TYR A 437 1.41 20.88 8.55
N TYR A 438 1.94 21.28 7.39
CA TYR A 438 1.66 20.63 6.11
C TYR A 438 1.99 19.12 6.13
N LEU A 439 3.15 18.74 6.67
CA LEU A 439 3.60 17.34 6.78
C LEU A 439 2.83 16.56 7.85
N LEU A 440 2.57 17.18 9.01
CA LEU A 440 1.96 16.51 10.14
C LEU A 440 0.42 16.53 10.13
N ARG A 441 -0.24 17.29 9.24
CA ARG A 441 -1.71 17.44 9.26
C ARG A 441 -2.46 16.11 9.22
N ARG A 442 -2.04 15.19 8.34
CA ARG A 442 -2.68 13.88 8.13
C ARG A 442 -2.45 12.93 9.30
N PRO A 443 -1.21 12.69 9.78
CA PRO A 443 -1.01 11.87 10.97
C PRO A 443 -1.68 12.49 12.20
N LEU A 444 -1.63 13.82 12.37
CA LEU A 444 -2.35 14.49 13.47
C LEU A 444 -3.86 14.26 13.38
N SER A 445 -4.47 14.36 12.20
CA SER A 445 -5.90 14.08 12.03
C SER A 445 -6.25 12.62 12.30
N ALA A 446 -5.38 11.68 11.92
CA ALA A 446 -5.58 10.25 12.16
C ALA A 446 -5.44 9.91 13.64
N VAL A 447 -4.42 10.45 14.32
CA VAL A 447 -4.23 10.31 15.76
C VAL A 447 -5.44 10.86 16.49
N ARG A 448 -5.87 12.09 16.18
CA ARG A 448 -7.06 12.70 16.78
C ARG A 448 -8.34 11.89 16.54
N ALA A 449 -8.53 11.38 15.32
CA ALA A 449 -9.68 10.51 15.03
C ALA A 449 -9.65 9.22 15.86
N TRP A 450 -8.46 8.69 16.16
CA TRP A 450 -8.28 7.47 16.94
C TRP A 450 -8.35 7.70 18.45
N THR A 451 -7.81 8.82 18.94
CA THR A 451 -7.78 9.20 20.36
C THR A 451 -9.06 9.90 20.82
N GLY A 452 -9.89 10.39 19.90
CA GLY A 452 -11.15 11.07 20.20
C GLY A 452 -10.98 12.46 20.82
N TRP A 453 -9.78 13.06 20.75
CA TRP A 453 -9.43 14.38 21.29
C TRP A 453 -9.13 15.36 20.16
#